data_AF-A0A975KB22-F1
#
_entry.id   AF-A0A975KB22-F1
#
_cell.length_a   1.000
_cell.length_b   1.000
_cell.length_c   1.000
_cell.angle_alpha   90.00
_cell.angle_beta   90.00
_cell.angle_gamma   90.00
#
_symmetry.space_group_name_H-M   'P 1'
#
loop_
_entity.id
_entity.type
_entity.pdbx_description
1 polymer ?
#
loop_
_entity_poly.entity_id
_entity_poly.type
_entity_poly.pdbx_seq_one_letter_code
_entity_poly.pdbx_strand_id
1 'polypeptide(L)'
;MMSANNEATSSERVVSPLKLAHFVLRTSKYEEMIAWYQNVLGATPAFKNEILTFLSYDDEHHRVALIHIPDLREQEDGHAGFHHAAFTYATLRDLMDTYARLRDMGIMPIFPINHGPTTSIYYADPDGNQIELQVDNYARIEDATAFFYSETFAENPIGVEFDPEVLLEKLNAGENEETLKIRPDIGKRGLEAVKLR
;
A
#
# COMPACT_ATOMS: atom_id res chain seq x y z
N MET A 1 -3.24 -22.88 59.99
CA MET A 1 -2.28 -22.61 58.91
C MET A 1 -3.06 -22.59 57.61
N MET A 2 -3.29 -21.40 57.05
CA MET A 2 -3.98 -21.20 55.78
C MET A 2 -2.95 -21.36 54.64
N SER A 3 -3.14 -22.34 53.76
CA SER A 3 -2.45 -22.39 52.47
C SER A 3 -3.20 -21.49 51.51
N ALA A 4 -2.58 -20.38 51.11
CA ALA A 4 -3.03 -19.59 49.98
C ALA A 4 -2.53 -20.26 48.70
N ASN A 5 -3.46 -20.85 47.93
CA ASN A 5 -3.21 -21.20 46.53
C ASN A 5 -3.09 -19.90 45.74
N ASN A 6 -1.89 -19.62 45.26
CA ASN A 6 -1.63 -18.55 44.31
C ASN A 6 -1.88 -19.11 42.90
N GLU A 7 -3.14 -19.13 42.48
CA GLU A 7 -3.46 -19.32 41.06
C GLU A 7 -3.09 -18.04 40.32
N ALA A 8 -1.92 -18.07 39.68
CA ALA A 8 -1.56 -17.08 38.68
C ALA A 8 -2.61 -17.14 37.56
N THR A 9 -3.41 -16.09 37.46
CA THR A 9 -4.38 -15.91 36.39
C THR A 9 -3.63 -15.91 35.05
N SER A 10 -3.93 -16.88 34.18
CA SER A 10 -3.47 -16.84 32.80
C SER A 10 -4.06 -15.59 32.18
N SER A 11 -3.23 -14.59 31.85
CA SER A 11 -3.64 -13.53 30.93
C SER A 11 -4.20 -14.23 29.68
N GLU A 12 -5.48 -14.03 29.37
CA GLU A 12 -6.09 -14.63 28.18
C GLU A 12 -5.27 -14.21 26.97
N ARG A 13 -4.51 -15.17 26.41
CA ARG A 13 -3.66 -14.94 25.26
C ARG A 13 -4.57 -14.56 24.09
N VAL A 14 -4.60 -13.28 23.73
CA VAL A 14 -5.25 -12.82 22.52
C VAL A 14 -4.47 -13.39 21.34
N VAL A 15 -5.13 -14.19 20.51
CA VAL A 15 -4.54 -14.78 19.30
C VAL A 15 -4.72 -13.81 18.14
N SER A 16 -3.61 -13.43 17.48
CA SER A 16 -3.63 -12.56 16.31
C SER A 16 -3.73 -13.36 15.00
N PRO A 17 -4.34 -12.81 13.93
CA PRO A 17 -4.27 -13.37 12.59
C PRO A 17 -2.81 -13.53 12.10
N LEU A 18 -2.56 -14.52 11.24
CA LEU A 18 -1.21 -14.79 10.72
C LEU A 18 -0.78 -13.79 9.63
N LYS A 19 -1.68 -13.50 8.68
CA LYS A 19 -1.46 -12.55 7.58
C LYS A 19 -2.79 -11.97 7.12
N LEU A 20 -2.76 -10.81 6.47
CA LEU A 20 -3.88 -10.37 5.63
C LEU A 20 -4.03 -11.37 4.49
N ALA A 21 -5.24 -11.88 4.24
CA ALA A 21 -5.49 -12.83 3.16
C ALA A 21 -5.80 -12.09 1.85
N HIS A 22 -6.94 -11.39 1.80
CA HIS A 22 -7.41 -10.67 0.63
C HIS A 22 -8.32 -9.50 1.02
N PHE A 23 -8.59 -8.62 0.07
CA PHE A 23 -9.68 -7.65 0.13
C PHE A 23 -10.57 -7.80 -1.11
N VAL A 24 -11.79 -7.25 -1.01
CA VAL A 24 -12.84 -7.42 -2.02
C VAL A 24 -13.35 -6.05 -2.44
N LEU A 25 -13.45 -5.82 -3.74
CA LEU A 25 -14.04 -4.63 -4.32
C LEU A 25 -15.29 -4.99 -5.12
N ARG A 26 -16.20 -4.03 -5.20
CA ARG A 26 -17.40 -4.10 -6.05
C ARG A 26 -17.24 -3.06 -7.14
N THR A 27 -17.59 -3.42 -8.36
CA THR A 27 -17.39 -2.54 -9.52
C THR A 27 -18.47 -2.72 -10.57
N SER A 28 -18.81 -1.64 -11.28
CA SER A 28 -19.55 -1.68 -12.55
C SER A 28 -18.60 -1.67 -13.77
N LYS A 29 -17.30 -1.38 -13.58
CA LYS A 29 -16.24 -1.34 -14.60
C LYS A 29 -15.44 -2.65 -14.62
N TYR A 30 -16.14 -3.77 -14.68
CA TYR A 30 -15.60 -5.08 -14.29
C TYR A 30 -14.36 -5.54 -15.06
N GLU A 31 -14.41 -5.52 -16.39
CA GLU A 31 -13.28 -5.94 -17.23
C GLU A 31 -12.09 -4.98 -17.12
N GLU A 32 -12.36 -3.68 -16.96
CA GLU A 32 -11.32 -2.66 -16.77
C GLU A 32 -10.59 -2.87 -15.44
N MET A 33 -11.33 -3.16 -14.36
CA MET A 33 -10.77 -3.47 -13.04
C MET A 33 -9.90 -4.73 -13.08
N ILE A 34 -10.36 -5.79 -13.73
CA ILE A 34 -9.56 -7.02 -13.89
C ILE A 34 -8.25 -6.69 -14.61
N ALA A 35 -8.32 -6.04 -15.78
CA ALA A 35 -7.12 -5.68 -16.55
C ALA A 35 -6.17 -4.77 -15.76
N TRP A 36 -6.72 -3.82 -15.00
CA TRP A 36 -5.93 -2.92 -14.18
C TRP A 36 -5.13 -3.67 -13.12
N TYR A 37 -5.76 -4.57 -12.34
CA TYR A 37 -5.06 -5.33 -11.31
C TYR A 37 -4.06 -6.35 -11.87
N GLN A 38 -4.35 -6.93 -13.05
CA GLN A 38 -3.36 -7.75 -13.76
C GLN A 38 -2.13 -6.93 -14.16
N ASN A 39 -2.33 -5.70 -14.63
CA ASN A 39 -1.23 -4.83 -15.05
C ASN A 39 -0.45 -4.28 -13.85
N VAL A 40 -1.13 -3.78 -12.83
CA VAL A 40 -0.49 -3.11 -11.69
C VAL A 40 0.23 -4.10 -10.79
N LEU A 41 -0.42 -5.19 -10.40
CA LEU A 41 0.14 -6.16 -9.45
C LEU A 41 0.81 -7.36 -10.13
N GLY A 42 0.77 -7.47 -11.47
CA GLY A 42 1.17 -8.69 -12.15
C GLY A 42 0.27 -9.89 -11.82
N ALA A 43 -0.95 -9.64 -11.34
CA ALA A 43 -1.84 -10.67 -10.87
C ALA A 43 -2.44 -11.50 -12.03
N THR A 44 -2.85 -12.72 -11.71
CA THR A 44 -3.51 -13.64 -12.65
C THR A 44 -4.82 -14.18 -12.04
N PRO A 45 -5.88 -14.39 -12.85
CA PRO A 45 -7.11 -14.98 -12.34
C PRO A 45 -6.92 -16.43 -11.90
N ALA A 46 -7.15 -16.70 -10.62
CA ALA A 46 -7.36 -18.06 -10.11
C ALA A 46 -8.75 -18.59 -10.49
N PHE A 47 -9.71 -17.68 -10.67
CA PHE A 47 -11.06 -17.95 -11.16
C PHE A 47 -11.64 -16.67 -11.76
N LYS A 48 -12.45 -16.81 -12.81
CA LYS A 48 -13.20 -15.72 -13.43
C LYS A 48 -14.53 -16.24 -14.00
N ASN A 49 -15.61 -15.51 -13.75
CA ASN A 49 -16.87 -15.64 -14.47
C ASN A 49 -17.56 -14.27 -14.57
N GLU A 50 -18.79 -14.23 -15.08
CA GLU A 50 -19.56 -12.98 -15.28
C GLU A 50 -19.93 -12.24 -13.98
N ILE A 51 -19.79 -12.89 -12.81
CA ILE A 51 -20.24 -12.38 -11.51
C ILE A 51 -19.05 -11.95 -10.65
N LEU A 52 -17.95 -12.73 -10.66
CA LEU A 52 -16.80 -12.48 -9.80
C LEU A 52 -15.49 -13.05 -10.35
N THR A 53 -14.38 -12.40 -9.98
CA THR A 53 -13.02 -12.80 -10.33
C THR A 53 -12.16 -12.81 -9.07
N PHE A 54 -11.34 -13.83 -8.93
CA PHE A 54 -10.32 -13.96 -7.88
C PHE A 54 -8.94 -13.85 -8.50
N LEU A 55 -8.15 -12.86 -8.11
CA LEU A 55 -6.81 -12.57 -8.64
C LEU A 55 -5.72 -12.90 -7.61
N SER A 56 -4.66 -13.57 -8.03
CA SER A 56 -3.48 -13.89 -7.22
C SER A 56 -2.18 -13.47 -7.90
N TYR A 57 -1.16 -13.15 -7.10
CA TYR A 57 0.21 -12.87 -7.55
C TYR A 57 1.28 -13.54 -6.66
N ASP A 58 0.88 -14.28 -5.61
CA ASP A 58 1.78 -14.94 -4.67
C ASP A 58 1.26 -16.33 -4.25
N ASP A 59 1.64 -16.80 -3.05
CA ASP A 59 1.27 -18.13 -2.55
C ASP A 59 -0.18 -18.25 -2.04
N GLU A 60 -0.92 -17.15 -1.97
CA GLU A 60 -2.31 -17.15 -1.55
C GLU A 60 -3.25 -17.49 -2.72
N HIS A 61 -4.35 -18.18 -2.45
CA HIS A 61 -5.30 -18.56 -3.51
C HIS A 61 -5.87 -17.35 -4.27
N HIS A 62 -5.97 -16.20 -3.61
CA HIS A 62 -6.22 -14.88 -4.18
C HIS A 62 -5.93 -13.79 -3.17
N ARG A 63 -5.51 -12.61 -3.67
CA ARG A 63 -5.25 -11.39 -2.89
C ARG A 63 -6.30 -10.31 -3.14
N VAL A 64 -6.87 -10.29 -4.34
CA VAL A 64 -7.93 -9.35 -4.72
C VAL A 64 -9.11 -10.14 -5.26
N ALA A 65 -10.31 -9.83 -4.76
CA ALA A 65 -11.55 -10.32 -5.34
C ALA A 65 -12.36 -9.15 -5.91
N LEU A 66 -12.91 -9.34 -7.10
CA LEU A 66 -13.73 -8.34 -7.79
C LEU A 66 -15.13 -8.91 -7.97
N ILE A 67 -16.14 -8.21 -7.47
CA ILE A 67 -17.55 -8.54 -7.65
C ILE A 67 -18.15 -7.58 -8.69
N HIS A 68 -18.72 -8.15 -9.76
CA HIS A 68 -19.41 -7.39 -10.80
C HIS A 68 -20.81 -7.00 -10.30
N ILE A 69 -21.01 -5.70 -10.10
CA ILE A 69 -22.31 -5.12 -9.75
C ILE A 69 -22.72 -4.18 -10.89
N PRO A 70 -23.60 -4.62 -11.80
CA PRO A 70 -24.13 -3.76 -12.85
C PRO A 70 -24.76 -2.50 -12.27
N ASP A 71 -24.56 -1.36 -12.95
CA ASP A 71 -25.10 -0.04 -12.58
C ASP A 71 -24.68 0.47 -11.18
N LEU A 72 -23.59 -0.09 -10.60
CA LEU A 72 -23.01 0.45 -9.38
C LEU A 72 -22.58 1.91 -9.60
N ARG A 73 -23.04 2.79 -8.71
CA ARG A 73 -22.65 4.20 -8.70
C ARG A 73 -21.22 4.34 -8.19
N GLU A 74 -20.53 5.34 -8.70
CA GLU A 74 -19.20 5.72 -8.21
C GLU A 74 -19.27 6.15 -6.74
N GLN A 75 -18.20 5.89 -5.99
CA GLN A 75 -18.08 6.35 -4.63
C GLN A 75 -17.88 7.88 -4.63
N GLU A 76 -18.82 8.58 -4.01
CA GLU A 76 -18.75 10.03 -3.83
C GLU A 76 -17.64 10.39 -2.82
N ASP A 77 -16.91 11.45 -3.14
CA ASP A 77 -15.82 11.99 -2.32
C ASP A 77 -16.34 12.49 -0.96
N GLY A 78 -15.52 12.35 0.08
CA GLY A 78 -15.80 12.76 1.46
C GLY A 78 -16.64 11.76 2.26
N HIS A 79 -17.09 10.66 1.67
CA HIS A 79 -17.78 9.60 2.38
C HIS A 79 -16.80 8.62 3.05
N ALA A 80 -17.17 8.19 4.26
CA ALA A 80 -16.44 7.14 4.96
C ALA A 80 -16.42 5.84 4.14
N GLY A 81 -15.25 5.19 4.10
CA GLY A 81 -15.05 3.98 3.33
C GLY A 81 -13.65 3.38 3.53
N PHE A 82 -13.32 2.42 2.69
CA PHE A 82 -11.98 1.85 2.62
C PHE A 82 -11.03 2.90 2.01
N HIS A 83 -9.92 3.20 2.68
CA HIS A 83 -9.02 4.26 2.23
C HIS A 83 -8.07 3.77 1.13
N HIS A 84 -7.23 2.75 1.41
CA HIS A 84 -6.34 2.15 0.42
C HIS A 84 -5.93 0.71 0.81
N ALA A 85 -5.41 -0.04 -0.15
CA ALA A 85 -4.63 -1.27 0.09
C ALA A 85 -3.17 -1.05 -0.32
N ALA A 86 -2.22 -1.54 0.48
CA ALA A 86 -0.79 -1.37 0.24
C ALA A 86 -0.08 -2.69 -0.06
N PHE A 87 0.88 -2.66 -0.99
CA PHE A 87 1.66 -3.79 -1.45
C PHE A 87 3.15 -3.45 -1.41
N THR A 88 3.92 -4.28 -0.72
CA THR A 88 5.36 -4.06 -0.50
C THR A 88 6.19 -4.80 -1.53
N TYR A 89 7.16 -4.12 -2.11
CA TYR A 89 8.22 -4.66 -2.95
C TYR A 89 9.48 -4.94 -2.13
N ALA A 90 10.32 -5.86 -2.61
CA ALA A 90 11.52 -6.26 -1.90
C ALA A 90 12.62 -5.18 -1.92
N THR A 91 12.69 -4.39 -3.00
CA THR A 91 13.72 -3.37 -3.21
C THR A 91 13.13 -2.09 -3.80
N LEU A 92 13.85 -0.97 -3.67
CA LEU A 92 13.49 0.26 -4.37
C LEU A 92 13.56 0.04 -5.87
N ARG A 93 14.49 -0.80 -6.33
CA ARG A 93 14.59 -1.19 -7.74
C ARG A 93 13.33 -1.83 -8.27
N ASP A 94 12.76 -2.82 -7.59
CA ASP A 94 11.55 -3.49 -8.06
C ASP A 94 10.34 -2.54 -8.11
N LEU A 95 10.24 -1.62 -7.14
CA LEU A 95 9.22 -0.57 -7.13
C LEU A 95 9.38 0.39 -8.32
N MET A 96 10.61 0.85 -8.59
CA MET A 96 10.86 1.82 -9.66
C MET A 96 10.81 1.20 -11.06
N ASP A 97 11.21 -0.06 -11.22
CA ASP A 97 11.02 -0.82 -12.46
C ASP A 97 9.52 -1.05 -12.72
N THR A 98 8.73 -1.27 -11.67
CA THR A 98 7.26 -1.31 -11.78
C THR A 98 6.68 0.04 -12.20
N TYR A 99 7.12 1.13 -11.58
CA TYR A 99 6.71 2.49 -11.97
C TYR A 99 6.97 2.76 -13.45
N ALA A 100 8.18 2.49 -13.94
CA ALA A 100 8.55 2.72 -15.34
C ALA A 100 7.63 1.93 -16.29
N ARG A 101 7.38 0.66 -15.99
CA ARG A 101 6.47 -0.20 -16.76
C ARG A 101 5.05 0.34 -16.77
N LEU A 102 4.50 0.77 -15.63
CA LEU A 102 3.13 1.28 -15.55
C LEU A 102 2.96 2.62 -16.26
N ARG A 103 3.95 3.52 -16.10
CA ARG A 103 4.01 4.79 -16.84
C ARG A 103 3.98 4.56 -18.35
N ASP A 104 4.77 3.63 -18.86
CA ASP A 104 4.83 3.33 -20.30
C ASP A 104 3.50 2.75 -20.83
N MET A 105 2.65 2.24 -19.94
CA MET A 105 1.27 1.80 -20.23
C MET A 105 0.22 2.92 -20.04
N GLY A 106 0.63 4.12 -19.62
CA GLY A 106 -0.26 5.25 -19.32
C GLY A 106 -0.94 5.17 -17.95
N ILE A 107 -0.55 4.24 -17.08
CA ILE A 107 -1.04 4.14 -15.69
C ILE A 107 -0.13 5.02 -14.82
N MET A 108 -0.58 6.24 -14.55
CA MET A 108 0.21 7.26 -13.85
C MET A 108 -0.09 7.27 -12.35
N PRO A 109 0.92 7.56 -11.50
CA PRO A 109 0.71 7.80 -10.08
C PRO A 109 -0.23 8.98 -9.83
N ILE A 110 -1.00 8.89 -8.75
CA ILE A 110 -1.79 10.01 -8.21
C ILE A 110 -1.06 10.72 -7.07
N PHE A 111 -0.17 10.02 -6.36
CA PHE A 111 0.53 10.58 -5.20
C PHE A 111 1.82 9.79 -4.90
N PRO A 112 2.98 10.22 -5.38
CA PRO A 112 4.27 9.68 -4.97
C PRO A 112 4.78 10.39 -3.72
N ILE A 113 5.05 9.64 -2.66
CA ILE A 113 5.40 10.19 -1.35
C ILE A 113 6.36 9.29 -0.58
N ASN A 114 7.36 9.92 0.04
CA ASN A 114 8.19 9.27 1.05
C ASN A 114 7.61 9.60 2.43
N HIS A 115 7.00 8.60 3.06
CA HIS A 115 6.41 8.73 4.38
C HIS A 115 7.46 8.78 5.49
N GLY A 116 8.68 8.28 5.23
CA GLY A 116 9.72 8.09 6.24
C GLY A 116 10.00 6.62 6.47
N PRO A 117 9.04 5.84 7.02
CA PRO A 117 9.19 4.39 7.11
C PRO A 117 9.12 3.72 5.73
N THR A 118 8.41 4.31 4.77
CA THR A 118 8.22 3.75 3.44
C THR A 118 8.41 4.80 2.33
N THR A 119 8.87 4.35 1.17
CA THR A 119 8.78 5.08 -0.10
C THR A 119 7.61 4.50 -0.87
N SER A 120 6.60 5.32 -1.15
CA SER A 120 5.29 4.89 -1.61
C SER A 120 4.85 5.62 -2.88
N ILE A 121 4.19 4.90 -3.78
CA ILE A 121 3.57 5.44 -5.00
C ILE A 121 2.12 4.97 -5.03
N TYR A 122 1.18 5.91 -4.89
CA TYR A 122 -0.25 5.61 -4.96
C TYR A 122 -0.76 5.71 -6.40
N TYR A 123 -1.62 4.77 -6.76
CA TYR A 123 -2.39 4.76 -8.00
C TYR A 123 -3.89 4.68 -7.71
N ALA A 124 -4.71 5.20 -8.62
CA ALA A 124 -6.15 5.01 -8.61
C ALA A 124 -6.53 3.89 -9.59
N ASP A 125 -7.33 2.94 -9.13
CA ASP A 125 -7.99 1.99 -10.03
C ASP A 125 -9.15 2.66 -10.81
N PRO A 126 -9.80 1.97 -11.76
CA PRO A 126 -10.92 2.53 -12.53
C PRO A 126 -12.12 3.06 -11.70
N ASP A 127 -12.31 2.59 -10.47
CA ASP A 127 -13.34 3.10 -9.53
C ASP A 127 -12.77 4.15 -8.56
N GLY A 128 -11.49 4.48 -8.72
CA GLY A 128 -10.73 5.43 -7.93
C GLY A 128 -10.25 4.88 -6.58
N ASN A 129 -10.36 3.58 -6.31
CA ASN A 129 -9.80 3.01 -5.08
C ASN A 129 -8.28 3.20 -5.12
N GLN A 130 -7.73 3.59 -3.97
CA GLN A 130 -6.30 3.87 -3.88
C GLN A 130 -5.52 2.60 -3.60
N ILE A 131 -4.48 2.37 -4.40
CA ILE A 131 -3.55 1.26 -4.26
C ILE A 131 -2.15 1.83 -4.11
N GLU A 132 -1.54 1.49 -2.99
CA GLU A 132 -0.19 1.91 -2.65
C GLU A 132 0.80 0.81 -3.03
N LEU A 133 1.79 1.15 -3.85
CA LEU A 133 2.96 0.32 -4.09
C LEU A 133 4.12 0.93 -3.31
N GLN A 134 4.77 0.16 -2.44
CA GLN A 134 5.75 0.71 -1.50
C GLN A 134 6.94 -0.20 -1.27
N VAL A 135 8.01 0.37 -0.70
CA VAL A 135 9.15 -0.36 -0.14
C VAL A 135 9.51 0.22 1.22
N ASP A 136 9.95 -0.64 2.15
CA ASP A 136 10.47 -0.22 3.45
C ASP A 136 11.80 0.54 3.29
N ASN A 137 11.87 1.71 3.92
CA ASN A 137 13.07 2.54 3.95
C ASN A 137 14.11 2.05 4.96
N TYR A 138 13.76 1.08 5.80
CA TYR A 138 14.63 0.50 6.82
C TYR A 138 14.82 -1.00 6.59
N ALA A 139 16.04 -1.48 6.82
CA ALA A 139 16.36 -2.91 6.73
C ALA A 139 15.67 -3.74 7.82
N ARG A 140 15.29 -3.12 8.94
CA ARG A 140 14.62 -3.77 10.07
C ARG A 140 13.30 -3.08 10.38
N ILE A 141 12.27 -3.89 10.60
CA ILE A 141 10.94 -3.40 10.97
C ILE A 141 10.97 -2.64 12.31
N GLU A 142 11.89 -2.98 13.22
CA GLU A 142 12.04 -2.28 14.50
C GLU A 142 12.48 -0.82 14.30
N ASP A 143 13.34 -0.56 13.32
CA ASP A 143 13.83 0.79 13.01
C ASP A 143 12.74 1.62 12.34
N ALA A 144 11.98 1.03 11.41
CA ALA A 144 10.78 1.66 10.83
C ALA A 144 9.73 1.96 11.92
N THR A 145 9.54 1.02 12.86
CA THR A 145 8.63 1.20 14.00
C THR A 145 9.10 2.33 14.92
N ALA A 146 10.41 2.41 15.21
CA ALA A 146 10.98 3.48 16.02
C ALA A 146 10.75 4.87 15.38
N PHE A 147 10.77 4.96 14.05
CA PHE A 147 10.51 6.21 13.34
C PHE A 147 9.12 6.79 13.64
N PHE A 148 8.08 5.96 13.78
CA PHE A 148 6.73 6.42 14.14
C PHE A 148 6.67 7.13 15.51
N TYR A 149 7.62 6.86 16.40
CA TYR A 149 7.70 7.49 17.72
C TYR A 149 8.67 8.68 17.77
N SER A 150 9.23 9.09 16.63
CA SER A 150 10.18 10.22 16.55
C SER A 150 9.50 11.59 16.51
N GLU A 151 10.22 12.63 16.93
CA GLU A 151 9.78 14.03 16.75
C GLU A 151 9.61 14.38 15.27
N THR A 152 10.47 13.84 14.39
CA THR A 152 10.41 14.04 12.94
C THR A 152 9.11 13.50 12.33
N PHE A 153 8.60 12.38 12.82
CA PHE A 153 7.29 11.88 12.40
C PHE A 153 6.14 12.68 13.02
N ALA A 154 6.25 13.09 14.29
CA ALA A 154 5.25 13.93 14.94
C ALA A 154 5.09 15.31 14.24
N GLU A 155 6.18 15.89 13.74
CA GLU A 155 6.16 17.15 12.99
C GLU A 155 5.58 17.00 11.57
N ASN A 156 5.90 15.88 10.91
CA ASN A 156 5.39 15.55 9.58
C ASN A 156 4.94 14.08 9.51
N PRO A 157 3.68 13.78 9.90
CA PRO A 157 3.12 12.44 9.82
C PRO A 157 2.68 12.04 8.40
N ILE A 158 2.69 12.99 7.46
CA ILE A 158 2.24 12.78 6.08
C ILE A 158 3.38 12.30 5.20
N GLY A 159 4.55 12.93 5.28
CA GLY A 159 5.70 12.66 4.42
C GLY A 159 5.99 13.77 3.40
N VAL A 160 6.87 13.45 2.47
CA VAL A 160 7.41 14.39 1.47
C VAL A 160 7.17 13.83 0.09
N GLU A 161 6.46 14.58 -0.74
CA GLU A 161 6.25 14.19 -2.14
C GLU A 161 7.58 14.20 -2.90
N PHE A 162 7.71 13.29 -3.85
CA PHE A 162 8.87 13.21 -4.73
C PHE A 162 8.44 13.05 -6.18
N ASP A 163 9.36 13.35 -7.11
CA ASP A 163 9.18 13.06 -8.53
C ASP A 163 9.74 11.65 -8.83
N PRO A 164 8.90 10.67 -9.21
CA PRO A 164 9.35 9.32 -9.53
C PRO A 164 10.34 9.26 -10.69
N GLU A 165 10.27 10.18 -11.66
CA GLU A 165 11.24 10.22 -12.76
C GLU A 165 12.63 10.56 -12.26
N VAL A 166 12.72 11.58 -11.40
CA VAL A 166 14.00 11.97 -10.79
C VAL A 166 14.56 10.83 -9.94
N LEU A 167 13.71 10.14 -9.17
CA LEU A 167 14.15 9.01 -8.37
C LEU A 167 14.65 7.83 -9.25
N LEU A 168 13.93 7.54 -10.34
CA LEU A 168 14.30 6.50 -11.30
C LEU A 168 15.62 6.83 -12.02
N GLU A 169 15.82 8.09 -12.43
CA GLU A 169 17.06 8.57 -13.05
C GLU A 169 18.28 8.35 -12.14
N LYS A 170 18.17 8.75 -10.86
CA LYS A 170 19.23 8.55 -9.87
C LYS A 170 19.54 7.08 -9.64
N LEU A 171 18.49 6.26 -9.54
CA LEU A 171 18.66 4.83 -9.37
C LEU A 171 19.35 4.20 -10.58
N ASN A 172 19.00 4.61 -11.80
CA ASN A 172 19.65 4.15 -13.03
C ASN A 172 21.10 4.65 -13.17
N ALA A 173 21.44 5.79 -12.55
CA ALA A 173 22.82 6.27 -12.43
C ALA A 173 23.65 5.46 -11.42
N GLY A 174 23.04 4.50 -10.71
CA GLY A 174 23.72 3.64 -9.74
C GLY A 174 23.85 4.25 -8.34
N GLU A 175 23.06 5.27 -8.02
CA GLU A 175 22.97 5.77 -6.65
C GLU A 175 22.45 4.69 -5.70
N ASN A 176 22.95 4.70 -4.47
CA ASN A 176 22.65 3.67 -3.48
C ASN A 176 21.20 3.77 -2.97
N GLU A 177 20.46 2.67 -3.00
CA GLU A 177 19.05 2.62 -2.58
C GLU A 177 18.83 3.10 -1.14
N GLU A 178 19.71 2.73 -0.20
CA GLU A 178 19.57 3.14 1.20
C GLU A 178 19.68 4.67 1.35
N THR A 179 20.46 5.33 0.49
CA THR A 179 20.53 6.81 0.47
C THR A 179 19.29 7.42 -0.17
N LEU A 180 18.80 6.84 -1.26
CA LEU A 180 17.62 7.33 -2.00
C LEU A 180 16.32 7.20 -1.21
N LYS A 181 16.23 6.22 -0.31
CA LYS A 181 15.07 5.98 0.57
C LYS A 181 14.98 6.95 1.75
N ILE A 182 16.05 7.70 2.07
CA ILE A 182 16.03 8.66 3.19
C ILE A 182 15.03 9.78 2.90
N ARG A 183 14.03 9.93 3.77
CA ARG A 183 13.06 11.02 3.68
C ARG A 183 13.75 12.37 3.91
N PRO A 184 13.63 13.35 2.98
CA PRO A 184 14.09 14.70 3.22
C PRO A 184 13.35 15.34 4.40
N ASP A 185 14.03 16.18 5.17
CA ASP A 185 13.38 17.00 6.20
C ASP A 185 12.95 18.35 5.62
N ILE A 186 11.64 18.58 5.58
CA ILE A 186 11.03 19.83 5.11
C ILE A 186 10.29 20.56 6.24
N GLY A 187 10.41 20.09 7.48
CA GLY A 187 9.63 20.55 8.63
C GLY A 187 8.15 20.16 8.58
N LYS A 188 7.32 20.98 9.23
CA LYS A 188 5.92 20.68 9.53
C LYS A 188 5.02 20.49 8.30
N ARG A 189 4.22 19.41 8.32
CA ARG A 189 3.14 19.16 7.36
C ARG A 189 2.02 18.33 7.99
N GLY A 190 0.78 18.82 7.95
CA GLY A 190 -0.41 18.11 8.46
C GLY A 190 -1.37 17.65 7.36
N LEU A 191 -2.48 17.04 7.77
CA LEU A 191 -3.52 16.48 6.88
C LEU A 191 -4.20 17.54 6.01
N GLU A 192 -4.21 18.80 6.44
CA GLU A 192 -4.70 19.94 5.64
C GLU A 192 -3.98 20.10 4.29
N ALA A 193 -2.78 19.52 4.16
CA ALA A 193 -1.99 19.52 2.94
C ALA A 193 -2.25 18.30 2.04
N VAL A 194 -3.15 17.39 2.42
CA VAL A 194 -3.51 16.20 1.65
C VAL A 194 -4.92 16.38 1.09
N LYS A 195 -5.07 16.21 -0.22
CA LYS A 195 -6.40 16.08 -0.81
C LYS A 195 -6.95 14.71 -0.44
N LEU A 196 -7.73 14.68 0.63
CA LEU A 196 -8.56 13.51 0.92
C LEU A 196 -9.57 13.36 -0.22
N ARG A 197 -9.66 12.15 -0.77
CA ARG A 197 -10.84 11.73 -1.51
C ARG A 197 -12.00 11.64 -0.54
#